data_AF-A0A937U1P6-F1
#
_entry.id   AF-A0A937U1P6-F1
#
_cell.length_a   1.000
_cell.length_b   1.000
_cell.length_c   1.000
_cell.angle_alpha   90.00
_cell.angle_beta   90.00
_cell.angle_gamma   90.00
#
_symmetry.space_group_name_H-M   'P 1'
#
loop_
_entity.id
_entity.type
_entity.pdbx_description
1 polymer ?
#
loop_
_entity_poly.entity_id
_entity_poly.type
_entity_poly.pdbx_seq_one_letter_code
_entity_poly.pdbx_strand_id
1 'polypeptide(L)' 'MPSVSVAHGVGLDIDDWPVIGRKSDTRLREGMTIALEPKIVIPGKGVVGIENTWMVTAHGMEKLNRFPDAIFEC' A
#
# COMPACT_ATOMS: atom_id res chain seq x y z
N MET A 1 -1.49 19.28 7.88
CA MET A 1 -2.18 18.01 7.58
C MET A 1 -1.40 16.90 8.27
N PRO A 2 -2.05 15.97 9.01
CA PRO A 2 -1.35 14.83 9.58
C PRO A 2 -0.62 14.08 8.46
N SER A 3 0.54 13.51 8.76
CA SER A 3 1.25 12.64 7.84
C SER A 3 0.44 11.37 7.67
N VAL A 4 -0.39 11.32 6.63
CA VAL A 4 -1.15 10.12 6.27
C VAL A 4 -0.15 9.10 5.71
N SER A 5 -0.09 7.93 6.35
CA SER A 5 0.59 6.76 5.78
C SER A 5 -0.21 6.27 4.59
N VAL A 6 0.47 5.89 3.52
CA VAL A 6 -0.14 5.31 2.31
C VAL A 6 0.33 3.89 2.07
N ALA A 7 1.33 3.42 2.81
CA ALA A 7 1.80 2.04 2.73
C ALA A 7 2.51 1.63 4.03
N HIS A 8 2.61 0.33 4.25
CA HIS A 8 3.44 -0.27 5.28
C HIS A 8 4.09 -1.57 4.77
N GLY A 9 5.10 -2.06 5.48
CA GLY A 9 5.62 -3.42 5.27
C GLY A 9 4.58 -4.45 5.69
N VAL A 10 4.63 -5.63 5.09
CA VAL A 10 3.82 -6.78 5.51
C VAL A 10 4.66 -8.05 5.47
N GLY A 11 4.52 -8.89 6.49
CA GLY A 11 5.30 -10.10 6.65
C GLY A 11 4.65 -11.06 7.64
N LEU A 12 5.38 -11.42 8.70
CA LEU A 12 4.80 -12.15 9.83
C LEU A 12 3.74 -11.29 10.55
N ASP A 13 4.02 -9.99 10.67
CA ASP A 13 3.08 -8.99 11.14
C ASP A 13 2.37 -8.33 9.97
N ILE A 14 1.11 -7.94 10.20
CA ILE A 14 0.30 -7.25 9.19
C ILE A 14 0.85 -5.84 8.92
N ASP A 15 1.19 -5.11 9.99
CA ASP A 15 1.73 -3.75 9.96
C ASP A 15 3.22 -3.79 10.34
N ASP A 16 4.09 -4.09 9.38
CA ASP A 16 5.53 -4.14 9.57
C ASP A 16 6.23 -2.89 8.98
N TRP A 17 7.51 -2.72 9.29
CA TRP A 17 8.35 -1.71 8.67
C TRP A 17 8.63 -2.07 7.20
N PRO A 18 8.69 -1.10 6.26
CA PRO A 18 8.64 0.33 6.47
C PRO A 18 7.26 0.95 6.40
N VAL A 19 7.01 1.95 7.24
CA VAL A 19 5.88 2.87 7.10
C VAL A 19 6.21 3.93 6.05
N ILE A 20 5.35 4.05 5.03
CA ILE A 20 5.54 4.95 3.89
C ILE A 20 4.47 6.03 3.93
N GLY A 21 4.91 7.28 4.02
CA GLY A 21 4.06 8.46 3.96
C GLY A 21 4.87 9.68 3.57
N ARG A 22 4.25 10.87 3.60
CA ARG A 22 4.85 12.12 3.09
C ARG A 22 6.26 12.45 3.64
N LYS A 23 6.59 11.99 4.84
CA LYS A 23 7.87 12.26 5.52
C LYS A 23 8.80 11.04 5.55
N SER A 24 8.44 9.93 4.90
CA SER A 24 9.28 8.74 4.87
C SER A 24 10.48 9.00 3.94
N ASP A 25 11.68 8.75 4.45
CA ASP A 25 12.95 8.79 3.73
C ASP A 25 13.52 7.38 3.47
N THR A 26 12.77 6.35 3.84
CA THR A 26 13.15 4.96 3.64
C THR A 26 13.34 4.66 2.16
N ARG A 27 14.55 4.19 1.82
CA ARG A 27 14.83 3.61 0.51
C ARG A 27 14.36 2.16 0.48
N LEU A 28 13.44 1.85 -0.43
CA LEU A 28 13.00 0.48 -0.70
C LEU A 28 14.16 -0.37 -1.20
N ARG A 29 14.19 -1.63 -0.76
CA ARG A 29 15.21 -2.62 -1.14
C ARG A 29 14.53 -3.86 -1.67
N GLU A 30 15.21 -4.54 -2.59
CA GLU A 30 14.78 -5.84 -3.10
C GLU A 30 14.46 -6.81 -1.97
N GLY A 31 13.36 -7.57 -2.14
CA GLY A 31 12.83 -8.51 -1.16
C GLY A 31 11.88 -7.90 -0.11
N MET A 32 11.75 -6.57 -0.05
CA MET A 32 10.71 -5.95 0.79
C MET A 32 9.31 -6.21 0.22
N THR A 33 8.35 -6.50 1.10
CA THR A 33 6.94 -6.66 0.75
C THR A 33 6.13 -5.53 1.39
N ILE A 34 5.37 -4.81 0.57
CA ILE A 34 4.69 -3.56 0.94
C ILE A 34 3.20 -3.69 0.67
N ALA A 35 2.36 -3.45 1.67
CA ALA A 35 0.94 -3.16 1.47
C ALA A 35 0.80 -1.69 1.07
N LEU A 36 0.49 -1.41 -0.20
CA LEU A 36 0.26 -0.07 -0.72
C LEU A 36 -1.24 0.18 -0.83
N GLU A 37 -1.73 1.16 -0.07
CA GLU A 37 -3.13 1.23 0.31
C GLU A 37 -3.75 2.65 0.25
N PRO A 38 -3.59 3.41 -0.85
CA PRO A 38 -4.14 4.76 -0.95
C PRO A 38 -5.67 4.76 -0.83
N LYS A 39 -6.16 5.62 0.07
CA LYS A 39 -7.58 5.78 0.38
C LYS A 39 -7.99 7.25 0.34
N ILE A 40 -9.21 7.51 -0.10
CA ILE A 40 -9.87 8.82 -0.08
C ILE A 40 -11.10 8.73 0.82
N VAL A 41 -11.17 9.66 1.78
CA VAL A 41 -12.35 9.84 2.62
C VAL A 41 -13.29 10.83 1.96
N ILE A 42 -14.55 10.43 1.75
CA ILE A 42 -15.60 11.27 1.20
C ILE A 42 -16.58 11.61 2.34
N PRO A 43 -16.58 12.86 2.86
CA PRO A 43 -17.41 13.24 3.99
C PRO A 43 -18.89 12.93 3.76
N GLY A 44 -19.51 12.25 4.73
CA GLY A 44 -20.92 11.86 4.67
C GLY A 44 -21.26 10.73 3.69
N LYS A 45 -20.28 10.14 2.98
CA LYS A 45 -20.51 9.03 2.04
C LYS A 45 -19.73 7.76 2.38
N GLY A 46 -18.48 7.89 2.84
CA GLY A 46 -17.64 6.75 3.21
C GLY A 46 -16.18 6.90 2.80
N VAL A 47 -15.47 5.79 2.69
CA VAL A 47 -14.06 5.71 2.28
C VAL A 47 -13.94 4.77 1.09
N VAL A 48 -13.13 5.15 0.11
CA VAL A 48 -12.82 4.31 -1.05
C VAL A 48 -11.31 4.29 -1.25
N GLY A 49 -10.76 3.13 -1.61
CA GLY A 49 -9.35 2.97 -1.87
C GLY A 49 -9.08 1.61 -2.49
N ILE A 50 -7.86 1.45 -2.96
CA ILE A 50 -7.35 0.17 -3.45
C ILE A 50 -6.17 -0.18 -2.57
N GLU A 51 -6.08 -1.43 -2.18
CA GLU A 51 -4.97 -1.97 -1.43
C GLU A 51 -4.45 -3.22 -2.12
N ASN A 52 -3.16 -3.21 -2.40
CA ASN A 52 -2.46 -4.33 -2.97
C ASN A 52 -1.12 -4.50 -2.26
N THR A 53 -0.68 -5.75 -2.15
CA THR A 53 0.63 -6.15 -1.70
C THR A 53 1.58 -6.23 -2.90
N TRP A 54 2.73 -5.57 -2.76
CA TRP A 54 3.77 -5.49 -3.77
C TRP A 54 5.10 -5.98 -3.21
N MET A 55 5.83 -6.78 -3.99
CA MET A 55 7.19 -7.17 -3.70
C MET A 55 8.16 -6.27 -4.47
N VAL A 56 9.15 -5.72 -3.79
CA VAL A 56 10.23 -4.95 -4.43
C VAL A 56 11.22 -5.94 -5.05
N THR A 57 11.51 -5.74 -6.33
CA THR A 57 12.47 -6.54 -7.12
C THR A 57 13.64 -5.67 -7.58
N ALA A 58 14.68 -6.29 -8.15
CA ALA A 58 15.77 -5.55 -8.79
C ALA A 58 15.32 -4.60 -9.94
N HIS A 59 14.13 -4.81 -10.51
CA HIS A 59 13.64 -4.08 -11.69
C HIS A 59 12.41 -3.19 -11.39
N GLY A 60 11.98 -3.08 -10.13
CA GLY A 60 10.80 -2.30 -9.75
C GLY A 60 9.97 -3.03 -8.71
N MET A 61 8.65 -3.09 -8.91
CA MET A 61 7.74 -3.77 -7.99
C MET A 61 6.83 -4.75 -8.73
N GLU A 62 6.55 -5.89 -8.11
CA GLU A 62 5.64 -6.92 -8.60
C GLU A 62 4.40 -6.99 -7.70
N LYS A 63 3.21 -6.92 -8.32
CA LYS A 63 1.92 -7.04 -7.61
C LYS A 63 1.63 -8.51 -7.30
N LEU A 64 1.36 -8.82 -6.03
CA LEU A 64 1.06 -10.19 -5.60
C LEU A 64 -0.44 -10.54 -5.67
N ASN A 65 -1.32 -9.53 -5.57
CA ASN A 65 -2.76 -9.73 -5.67
C ASN A 65 -3.19 -9.96 -7.13
N ARG A 66 -4.18 -10.85 -7.32
CA ARG A 66 -4.70 -11.22 -8.65
C ARG A 66 -6.00 -10.52 -9.02
N PHE A 67 -6.68 -9.90 -8.04
CA PHE A 67 -7.96 -9.25 -8.29
C PHE A 67 -7.75 -7.96 -9.12
N PRO A 68 -8.64 -7.66 -10.09
CA PRO A 68 -8.54 -6.44 -10.88
C PRO A 68 -8.66 -5.17 -10.03
N ASP A 69 -7.92 -4.13 -10.42
CA ASP A 69 -8.00 -2.80 -9.80
C ASP A 69 -9.17 -1.99 -10.42
N ALA A 70 -10.38 -2.53 -10.31
CA ALA A 70 -11.59 -1.96 -10.88
C ALA A 70 -12.76 -2.07 -9.90
N ILE A 71 -13.77 -1.24 -10.10
CA ILE A 71 -15.07 -1.42 -9.44
C ILE A 71 -15.74 -2.62 -10.09
N PHE A 72 -16.12 -3.59 -9.27
CA PHE A 72 -16.87 -4.77 -9.68
C PHE A 72 -18.21 -4.80 -8.95
N GLU A 73 -19.28 -4.98 -9.71
CA GLU A 73 -20.62 -5.23 -9.20
C GLU A 73 -20.99 -6.67 -9.56
N CYS A 74 -21.44 -7.43 -8.56
CA CYS A 74 -21.81 -8.84 -8.71
C CYS A 74 -23.24 -9.00 -9.24
#